data_AF-A0A061NFF0-F1
#
_entry.id   AF-A0A061NFF0-F1
#
_cell.length_a   1.000
_cell.length_b   1.000
_cell.length_c   1.000
_cell.angle_alpha   90.00
_cell.angle_beta   90.00
_cell.angle_gamma   90.00
#
_symmetry.space_group_name_H-M   'P 1'
#
loop_
_entity.id
_entity.type
_entity.pdbx_description
1 polymer ?
#
loop_
_entity_poly.entity_id
_entity_poly.type
_entity_poly.pdbx_seq_one_letter_code
_entity_poly.pdbx_strand_id
1 'polypeptide(L)'
;MVSKPFWDSLTDEERDIIANASEEIMHEQREANQQEAADGIEFVKDQGMTVTELSDDEFERLRDAVDPVYERFRETYGGEVLDA
;
A
#
# COMPACT_ATOMS: atom_id res chain seq x y z
N MET A 1 5.84 -5.02 10.75
CA MET A 1 5.22 -5.26 12.08
C MET A 1 6.22 -6.02 12.96
N VAL A 2 6.17 -5.81 14.27
CA VAL A 2 6.97 -6.56 15.25
C VAL A 2 6.05 -7.15 16.33
N SER A 3 6.47 -8.26 16.93
CA SER A 3 5.71 -8.90 18.01
C SER A 3 5.59 -7.96 19.23
N LYS A 4 4.37 -7.81 19.76
CA LYS A 4 4.12 -6.93 20.92
C LYS A 4 4.91 -7.34 22.18
N PRO A 5 4.96 -8.62 22.60
CA PRO A 5 5.81 -9.03 23.71
C PRO A 5 7.29 -8.67 23.54
N PHE A 6 7.83 -8.76 22.32
CA PHE A 6 9.20 -8.35 22.03
C PHE A 6 9.34 -6.83 22.17
N TRP A 7 8.46 -6.07 21.52
CA TRP A 7 8.47 -4.60 21.59
C TRP A 7 8.38 -4.06 23.02
N ASP A 8 7.50 -4.64 23.82
CA ASP A 8 7.27 -4.24 25.20
C ASP A 8 8.48 -4.60 26.10
N SER A 9 9.30 -5.58 25.71
CA SER A 9 10.52 -5.98 26.43
C SER A 9 11.73 -5.07 26.19
N LEU A 10 11.68 -4.22 25.17
CA LEU A 10 12.75 -3.30 24.82
C LEU A 10 12.79 -2.08 25.75
N THR A 11 13.97 -1.49 25.88
CA THR A 11 14.16 -0.16 26.46
C THR A 11 13.60 0.94 25.54
N ASP A 12 13.43 2.14 26.06
CA ASP A 12 12.98 3.29 25.26
C ASP A 12 13.99 3.62 24.15
N GLU A 13 15.29 3.57 24.44
CA GLU A 13 16.35 3.81 23.45
C GLU A 13 16.31 2.79 22.30
N GLU A 14 16.13 1.50 22.61
CA GLU A 14 16.01 0.45 21.58
C GLU A 14 14.74 0.60 20.73
N ARG A 15 13.62 1.00 21.35
CA ARG A 15 12.38 1.32 20.62
C ARG A 15 12.58 2.50 19.68
N ASP A 16 13.22 3.57 20.16
CA ASP A 16 13.49 4.77 19.38
C ASP A 16 14.39 4.47 18.18
N ILE A 17 15.43 3.66 18.35
CA ILE A 17 16.31 3.23 17.25
C ILE A 17 15.49 2.50 16.17
N ILE A 18 14.62 1.55 16.56
CA ILE A 18 13.81 0.79 15.59
C ILE A 18 12.79 1.70 14.90
N ALA A 19 12.15 2.61 15.64
CA ALA A 19 11.17 3.55 15.09
C ALA A 19 11.82 4.49 14.06
N ASN A 20 12.94 5.13 14.43
CA ASN A 20 13.67 6.05 13.56
C ASN A 20 14.17 5.35 12.29
N ALA A 21 14.76 4.16 12.41
CA ALA A 21 15.18 3.38 11.25
C ALA A 21 14.00 2.97 10.36
N SER A 22 12.84 2.68 10.96
CA SER A 22 11.63 2.35 10.19
C SER A 22 11.12 3.56 9.39
N GLU A 23 11.14 4.75 9.99
CA GLU A 23 10.74 5.99 9.31
C GLU A 23 11.69 6.38 8.19
N GLU A 24 13.01 6.31 8.44
CA GLU A 24 14.05 6.60 7.45
C GLU A 24 13.91 5.70 6.21
N ILE A 25 13.84 4.38 6.43
CA ILE A 25 13.81 3.42 5.34
C ILE A 25 12.44 3.37 4.64
N MET A 26 11.36 3.82 5.29
CA MET A 26 10.02 3.83 4.67
C MET A 26 10.01 4.64 3.37
N HIS A 27 10.69 5.78 3.35
CA HIS A 27 10.73 6.63 2.15
C HIS A 27 11.52 5.97 1.03
N GLU A 28 12.73 5.48 1.32
CA GLU A 28 13.57 4.79 0.34
C GLU A 28 12.87 3.55 -0.24
N GLN A 29 12.20 2.78 0.60
CA GLN A 29 11.48 1.58 0.18
C GLN A 29 10.31 1.93 -0.76
N ARG A 30 9.57 3.03 -0.49
CA ARG A 30 8.48 3.47 -1.37
C ARG A 30 8.99 3.88 -2.75
N GLU A 31 10.09 4.60 -2.81
CA GLU A 31 10.71 5.01 -4.06
C GLU A 31 11.23 3.80 -4.85
N ALA A 32 11.95 2.89 -4.18
CA ALA A 32 12.43 1.66 -4.79
C ALA A 32 11.28 0.80 -5.33
N ASN A 33 10.17 0.68 -4.60
CA ASN A 33 9.01 -0.08 -5.05
C ASN A 33 8.30 0.55 -6.25
N GLN A 34 8.21 1.88 -6.31
CA GLN A 34 7.67 2.58 -7.48
C GLN A 34 8.55 2.36 -8.72
N GLN A 35 9.88 2.41 -8.56
CA GLN A 35 10.80 2.11 -9.64
C GLN A 35 10.67 0.65 -10.10
N GLU A 36 10.63 -0.29 -9.17
CA GLU A 36 10.46 -1.72 -9.49
C GLU A 36 9.13 -1.98 -10.24
N ALA A 37 8.05 -1.30 -9.87
CA ALA A 37 6.78 -1.39 -10.57
C ALA A 37 6.88 -0.88 -12.02
N ALA A 38 7.57 0.26 -12.23
CA ALA A 38 7.80 0.80 -13.57
C ALA A 38 8.66 -0.15 -14.42
N ASP A 39 9.76 -0.65 -13.87
CA ASP A 39 10.64 -1.61 -14.52
C ASP A 39 9.90 -2.92 -14.86
N GLY A 40 9.02 -3.37 -13.97
CA GLY A 40 8.18 -4.55 -14.18
C GLY A 40 7.20 -4.40 -15.34
N ILE A 41 6.59 -3.21 -15.50
CA ILE A 41 5.71 -2.90 -16.64
C ILE A 41 6.49 -2.96 -17.95
N GLU A 42 7.69 -2.37 -18.00
CA GLU A 42 8.53 -2.41 -19.20
C GLU A 42 9.00 -3.85 -19.50
N PHE A 43 9.40 -4.60 -18.48
CA PHE A 43 9.78 -6.00 -18.63
C PHE A 43 8.67 -6.83 -19.29
N VAL A 44 7.42 -6.72 -18.82
CA VAL A 44 6.33 -7.51 -19.41
C VAL A 44 5.99 -7.06 -20.85
N LYS A 45 6.13 -5.77 -21.17
CA LYS A 45 6.01 -5.27 -22.56
C LYS A 45 7.08 -5.88 -23.45
N ASP A 46 8.33 -5.92 -22.99
CA ASP A 46 9.46 -6.51 -23.71
C ASP A 46 9.29 -8.02 -23.92
N GLN A 47 8.63 -8.71 -22.98
CA GLN A 47 8.24 -10.11 -23.13
C GLN A 47 7.02 -10.31 -24.07
N GLY A 48 6.50 -9.23 -24.68
CA GLY A 48 5.44 -9.26 -25.68
C GLY A 48 4.03 -9.14 -25.11
N MET A 49 3.86 -8.78 -23.83
CA MET A 49 2.53 -8.52 -23.28
C MET A 49 2.00 -7.17 -23.75
N THR A 50 0.70 -7.13 -24.06
CA THR A 50 -0.01 -5.86 -24.27
C THR A 50 -0.41 -5.30 -22.90
N VAL A 51 0.11 -4.13 -22.56
CA VAL A 51 -0.31 -3.37 -21.36
C VAL A 51 -1.39 -2.38 -21.77
N THR A 52 -2.57 -2.49 -21.15
CA THR A 52 -3.71 -1.60 -21.41
C THR A 52 -3.89 -0.64 -20.25
N GLU A 53 -3.79 0.66 -20.55
CA GLU A 53 -4.10 1.73 -19.60
C GLU A 53 -5.58 2.08 -19.67
N LEU A 54 -6.20 2.30 -18.51
CA LEU A 54 -7.60 2.70 -18.42
C LEU A 54 -7.72 4.22 -18.53
N SER A 55 -8.76 4.71 -19.22
CA SER A 55 -9.13 6.11 -19.11
C SER A 55 -9.73 6.41 -17.74
N ASP A 56 -9.72 7.68 -17.34
CA ASP A 56 -10.33 8.12 -16.08
C ASP A 56 -11.81 7.70 -15.99
N ASP A 57 -12.58 7.85 -17.08
CA ASP A 57 -13.98 7.43 -17.14
C ASP A 57 -14.17 5.93 -16.89
N GLU A 58 -13.26 5.10 -17.43
CA GLU A 58 -13.38 3.66 -17.32
C GLU A 58 -12.87 3.17 -15.96
N PHE A 59 -11.91 3.88 -15.38
CA PHE A 59 -11.51 3.68 -14.01
C PHE A 59 -12.63 4.05 -13.02
N GLU A 60 -13.36 5.14 -13.25
CA GLU A 60 -14.49 5.54 -12.43
C GLU A 60 -15.64 4.54 -12.52
N ARG A 61 -15.94 4.02 -13.72
CA ARG A 61 -16.92 2.93 -13.88
C ARG A 61 -16.55 1.67 -13.09
N LEU A 62 -15.26 1.36 -12.95
CA LEU A 62 -14.82 0.25 -12.10
C LEU A 62 -14.96 0.58 -10.61
N ARG A 63 -14.69 1.83 -10.18
CA ARG A 63 -14.93 2.28 -8.81
C ARG A 63 -16.40 2.12 -8.43
N ASP A 64 -17.31 2.68 -9.22
CA ASP A 64 -18.76 2.56 -9.02
C ASP A 64 -19.23 1.10 -8.96
N ALA A 65 -18.63 0.23 -9.78
CA ALA A 65 -18.98 -1.18 -9.81
C ALA A 65 -18.54 -1.93 -8.54
N VAL A 66 -17.47 -1.50 -7.86
CA VAL A 66 -16.96 -2.14 -6.64
C VAL A 66 -17.42 -1.46 -5.35
N ASP A 67 -18.00 -0.26 -5.42
CA ASP A 67 -18.58 0.47 -4.28
C ASP A 67 -19.45 -0.39 -3.33
N PRO A 68 -20.33 -1.30 -3.82
CA PRO A 68 -21.11 -2.16 -2.93
C PRO A 68 -20.27 -3.03 -1.98
N VAL A 69 -19.01 -3.33 -2.34
CA VAL A 69 -18.07 -4.04 -1.46
C VAL A 69 -17.64 -3.16 -0.30
N TYR A 70 -17.33 -1.88 -0.57
CA TYR A 70 -16.99 -0.91 0.48
C TYR A 70 -18.17 -0.72 1.43
N GLU A 71 -19.39 -0.56 0.92
CA GLU A 71 -20.59 -0.42 1.75
C GLU A 71 -20.85 -1.63 2.63
N ARG A 72 -20.65 -2.85 2.11
CA ARG A 72 -20.74 -4.07 2.92
C ARG A 72 -19.75 -4.07 4.08
N PHE A 73 -18.52 -3.61 3.87
CA PHE A 73 -17.48 -3.59 4.89
C PHE A 73 -17.54 -2.37 5.80
N ARG A 74 -18.27 -1.32 5.41
CA ARG A 74 -18.55 -0.13 6.23
C ARG A 74 -19.25 -0.49 7.55
N GLU A 75 -20.13 -1.49 7.54
CA GLU A 75 -20.76 -1.99 8.78
C GLU A 75 -19.76 -2.61 9.77
N THR A 76 -18.64 -3.16 9.28
CA THR A 76 -17.65 -3.87 10.09
C THR A 76 -16.53 -2.95 10.58
N TYR A 77 -16.05 -2.05 9.72
CA TYR A 77 -14.89 -1.20 10.01
C TYR A 77 -15.26 0.26 10.31
N GLY A 78 -16.51 0.66 10.06
CA GLY A 78 -17.00 2.02 10.28
C GLY A 78 -16.59 3.00 9.18
N GLY A 79 -17.34 4.10 9.04
CA GLY A 79 -17.03 5.18 8.10
C GLY A 79 -15.74 5.93 8.44
N GLU A 80 -15.35 6.00 9.71
CA GLU A 80 -14.11 6.67 10.13
C GLU A 80 -12.85 6.10 9.45
N VAL A 81 -12.79 4.78 9.22
CA VAL A 81 -11.64 4.15 8.57
C VAL A 81 -11.75 4.17 7.04
N LEU A 82 -12.97 4.15 6.51
CA LEU A 82 -13.20 4.06 5.06
C LEU A 82 -13.34 5.41 4.35
N ASP A 83 -13.68 6.46 5.10
CA ASP A 83 -13.85 7.83 4.59
C ASP A 83 -12.65 8.75 4.93
N ALA A 84 -11.64 8.22 5.66
CA ALA A 84 -10.38 8.89 5.99
C ALA A 84 -9.41 8.93 4.81
#